data_AF-A0A936NPJ7-F1
#
_entry.id   AF-A0A936NPJ7-F1
#
_cell.length_a   1.000
_cell.length_b   1.000
_cell.length_c   1.000
_cell.angle_alpha   90.00
_cell.angle_beta   90.00
_cell.angle_gamma   90.00
#
_symmetry.space_group_name_H-M   'P 1'
#
loop_
_entity.id
_entity.type
_entity.pdbx_description
1 polymer ?
#
loop_
_entity_poly.entity_id
_entity_poly.type
_entity_poly.pdbx_seq_one_letter_code
_entity_poly.pdbx_strand_id
1 'polypeptide(L)'
;MSRKLAKLLSIVLVTAGFWYLTGYTTAQTQGNPQPTNLNMPGYNHSEANGCTSCHFSRGAGGDHMLEAVGVKFDDATKIFSFTGNGWFASKHAFSNYGSTQNTYCAKCHSPLQAKIASEFVNGFLSNTALIPDGKFEGVTCASCHPNHTSAAILGRRLGIYQFEQDKTKPEAYKVIHHGEEDSLCLNCHVTRHNEDNPGFKRMYDAGVLCMDCHLAPYGKVLNSEVEKRFHDFKVASNLPFSCGAAGSMTGCHTEFSSEATKAFLPYFKQQHKEWWPRTTMSRATPGGVSRTLDLYPYRDNQFMRLQTTEDYYRLWWQLELQQRYLKGQQ
;
A
#
# COMPACT_ATOMS: atom_id res chain seq x y z
N MET A 1 -6.42 -63.45 -24.02
CA MET A 1 -5.28 -62.51 -24.24
C MET A 1 -3.98 -63.25 -23.96
N SER A 2 -3.05 -63.31 -24.93
CA SER A 2 -1.80 -64.06 -24.74
C SER A 2 -0.90 -63.36 -23.70
N ARG A 3 -0.15 -64.11 -22.90
CA ARG A 3 0.78 -63.57 -21.87
C ARG A 3 1.82 -62.58 -22.45
N LYS A 4 2.05 -62.61 -23.77
CA LYS A 4 2.90 -61.64 -24.49
C LYS A 4 2.22 -60.27 -24.67
N LEU A 5 0.90 -60.23 -24.89
CA LEU A 5 0.15 -58.97 -25.01
C LEU A 5 0.05 -58.23 -23.66
N ALA A 6 -0.08 -58.96 -22.55
CA ALA A 6 -0.14 -58.36 -21.21
C ALA A 6 1.19 -57.70 -20.81
N LYS A 7 2.34 -58.33 -21.13
CA LYS A 7 3.67 -57.73 -20.86
C LYS A 7 3.96 -56.48 -21.68
N LEU A 8 3.50 -56.42 -22.93
CA LEU A 8 3.64 -55.23 -23.78
C LEU A 8 2.78 -54.06 -23.30
N LEU A 9 1.55 -54.31 -22.83
CA LEU A 9 0.71 -53.26 -22.26
C LEU A 9 1.29 -52.67 -20.97
N SER A 10 1.88 -53.51 -20.10
CA SER A 10 2.49 -53.03 -18.85
C SER A 10 3.74 -52.17 -19.08
N ILE A 11 4.54 -52.46 -20.11
CA ILE A 11 5.73 -51.66 -20.43
C ILE A 11 5.35 -50.31 -21.02
N VAL A 12 4.30 -50.25 -21.87
CA VAL A 12 3.82 -48.99 -22.46
C VAL A 12 3.15 -48.08 -21.43
N LEU A 13 2.42 -48.63 -20.45
CA LEU A 13 1.81 -47.84 -19.36
C LEU A 13 2.85 -47.27 -18.39
N VAL A 14 3.93 -48.00 -18.11
CA VAL A 14 5.02 -47.51 -17.25
C VAL A 14 5.85 -46.44 -17.95
N THR A 15 6.15 -46.57 -19.24
CA THR A 15 6.91 -45.54 -19.97
C THR A 15 6.08 -44.31 -20.27
N ALA A 16 4.82 -44.44 -20.68
CA ALA A 16 3.92 -43.28 -20.89
C ALA A 16 3.63 -42.53 -19.58
N GLY A 17 3.47 -43.24 -18.46
CA GLY A 17 3.34 -42.64 -17.13
C GLY A 17 4.60 -41.90 -16.67
N PHE A 18 5.79 -42.43 -16.97
CA PHE A 18 7.06 -41.77 -16.64
C PHE A 18 7.26 -40.47 -17.44
N TRP A 19 6.90 -40.44 -18.72
CA TRP A 19 6.98 -39.22 -19.54
C TRP A 19 5.97 -38.15 -19.12
N TYR A 20 4.75 -38.54 -18.70
CA TYR A 20 3.75 -37.61 -18.16
C TYR A 20 4.17 -37.02 -16.81
N LEU A 21 4.86 -37.80 -15.95
CA LEU A 21 5.39 -37.31 -14.68
C LEU A 21 6.63 -36.43 -14.87
N THR A 22 7.50 -36.71 -15.84
CA THR A 22 8.66 -35.84 -16.11
C THR A 22 8.29 -34.50 -16.75
N GLY A 23 7.21 -34.44 -17.55
CA GLY A 23 6.74 -33.20 -18.18
C GLY A 23 6.17 -32.19 -17.17
N TYR A 24 5.61 -32.66 -16.05
CA TYR A 24 5.15 -31.80 -14.96
C TYR A 24 6.31 -31.25 -14.11
N THR A 25 7.40 -32.00 -13.96
CA THR A 25 8.56 -31.55 -13.17
C THR A 25 9.46 -30.54 -13.89
N THR A 26 9.40 -30.44 -15.23
CA THR A 26 10.20 -29.45 -16.00
C THR A 26 9.53 -28.08 -16.12
N ALA A 27 8.25 -27.93 -15.77
CA ALA A 27 7.57 -26.64 -15.78
C ALA A 27 7.82 -25.80 -14.50
N GLN A 28 8.58 -26.32 -13.53
CA GLN A 28 8.71 -25.74 -12.20
C GLN A 28 10.09 -25.14 -11.85
N THR A 29 11.04 -25.07 -12.80
CA THR A 29 12.38 -24.51 -12.53
C THR A 29 12.66 -23.15 -13.15
N GLN A 30 11.76 -22.61 -14.00
CA GLN A 30 11.85 -21.21 -14.40
C GLN A 30 11.19 -20.36 -13.31
N GLY A 31 12.01 -19.62 -12.56
CA GLY A 31 11.51 -18.64 -11.61
C GLY A 31 10.52 -17.68 -12.27
N ASN A 32 9.53 -17.23 -11.50
CA ASN A 32 8.52 -16.30 -11.99
C ASN A 32 9.15 -15.02 -12.54
N PRO A 33 8.60 -14.46 -13.64
CA PRO A 33 9.17 -13.27 -14.27
C PRO A 33 9.20 -12.10 -13.28
N GLN A 34 10.21 -11.24 -13.42
CA GLN A 34 10.46 -10.10 -12.52
C GLN A 34 10.29 -8.77 -13.27
N PRO A 35 9.76 -7.70 -12.64
CA PRO A 35 9.57 -6.39 -13.27
C PRO A 35 10.87 -5.58 -13.36
N THR A 36 12.00 -6.22 -13.70
CA THR A 36 13.31 -5.56 -13.74
C THR A 36 13.39 -4.47 -14.79
N ASN A 37 12.55 -4.53 -15.83
CA ASN A 37 12.44 -3.49 -16.85
C ASN A 37 11.80 -2.18 -16.32
N LEU A 38 11.28 -2.19 -15.09
CA LEU A 38 10.69 -1.03 -14.41
C LEU A 38 11.61 -0.44 -13.32
N ASN A 39 12.79 -1.03 -13.11
CA ASN A 39 13.74 -0.56 -12.10
C ASN A 39 14.30 0.82 -12.47
N MET A 40 14.26 1.76 -11.53
CA MET A 40 14.91 3.05 -11.69
C MET A 40 16.40 2.96 -11.33
N PRO A 41 17.28 3.71 -12.02
CA PRO A 41 18.67 3.83 -11.64
C PRO A 41 18.83 4.41 -10.21
N GLY A 42 19.82 3.93 -9.46
CA GLY A 42 20.15 4.45 -8.12
C GLY A 42 19.23 3.99 -6.97
N TYR A 43 18.27 3.10 -7.26
CA TYR A 43 17.37 2.50 -6.28
C TYR A 43 17.48 0.99 -6.31
N ASN A 44 17.53 0.35 -5.14
CA ASN A 44 17.55 -1.11 -5.09
C ASN A 44 16.12 -1.66 -5.07
N HIS A 45 15.79 -2.45 -6.09
CA HIS A 45 14.48 -3.06 -6.25
C HIS A 45 14.47 -4.55 -5.88
N SER A 46 15.55 -5.08 -5.27
CA SER A 46 15.70 -6.52 -5.05
C SER A 46 14.57 -7.09 -4.19
N GLU A 47 14.18 -6.37 -3.13
CA GLU A 47 13.03 -6.76 -2.30
C GLU A 47 11.71 -6.67 -3.07
N ALA A 48 11.41 -5.50 -3.64
CA ALA A 48 10.12 -5.24 -4.27
C ALA A 48 9.86 -6.18 -5.46
N ASN A 49 10.90 -6.47 -6.24
CA ASN A 49 10.83 -7.45 -7.33
C ASN A 49 10.57 -8.85 -6.75
N GLY A 50 11.31 -9.24 -5.71
CA GLY A 50 11.10 -10.50 -5.00
C GLY A 50 9.65 -10.74 -4.56
N CYS A 51 8.91 -9.70 -4.14
CA CYS A 51 7.48 -9.83 -3.80
C CYS A 51 6.63 -10.27 -4.99
N THR A 52 6.84 -9.66 -6.17
CA THR A 52 6.10 -10.01 -7.40
C THR A 52 6.39 -11.43 -7.87
N SER A 53 7.53 -12.00 -7.48
CA SER A 53 7.94 -13.36 -7.84
C SER A 53 7.15 -14.46 -7.14
N CYS A 54 6.64 -14.24 -5.92
CA CYS A 54 6.18 -15.34 -5.07
C CYS A 54 4.76 -15.81 -5.37
N HIS A 55 3.88 -14.93 -5.84
CA HIS A 55 2.48 -15.25 -6.14
C HIS A 55 2.09 -14.98 -7.60
N PHE A 56 3.08 -14.91 -8.48
CA PHE A 56 2.84 -14.68 -9.90
C PHE A 56 1.91 -15.75 -10.48
N SER A 57 0.65 -15.39 -10.70
CA SER A 57 -0.31 -16.23 -11.40
C SER A 57 -0.53 -15.64 -12.79
N ARG A 58 -0.23 -16.41 -13.84
CA ARG A 58 -0.52 -16.02 -15.23
C ARG A 58 -2.03 -15.89 -15.41
N GLY A 59 -2.53 -14.67 -15.58
CA GLY A 59 -3.95 -14.41 -15.83
C GLY A 59 -4.45 -13.10 -15.21
N ALA A 60 -5.30 -12.38 -15.94
CA ALA A 60 -5.95 -11.16 -15.46
C ALA A 60 -6.96 -11.48 -14.34
N GLY A 61 -6.78 -10.90 -13.16
CA GLY A 61 -7.80 -10.82 -12.11
C GLY A 61 -7.57 -11.62 -10.83
N GLY A 62 -6.52 -12.45 -10.75
CA GLY A 62 -6.23 -13.29 -9.57
C GLY A 62 -5.02 -12.84 -8.73
N ASP A 63 -4.06 -12.14 -9.35
CA ASP A 63 -2.77 -11.87 -8.72
C ASP A 63 -2.81 -10.61 -7.85
N HIS A 64 -3.15 -10.81 -6.58
CA HIS A 64 -3.13 -9.76 -5.58
C HIS A 64 -1.77 -9.05 -5.48
N MET A 65 -0.66 -9.75 -5.71
CA MET A 65 0.67 -9.17 -5.54
C MET A 65 1.02 -8.20 -6.67
N LEU A 66 0.71 -8.53 -7.93
CA LEU A 66 0.94 -7.60 -9.04
C LEU A 66 0.08 -6.33 -8.90
N GLU A 67 -1.18 -6.49 -8.50
CA GLU A 67 -2.09 -5.36 -8.24
C GLU A 67 -1.62 -4.50 -7.07
N ALA A 68 -1.20 -5.13 -5.96
CA ALA A 68 -0.65 -4.43 -4.80
C ALA A 68 0.65 -3.68 -5.15
N VAL A 69 1.54 -4.30 -5.94
CA VAL A 69 2.78 -3.67 -6.37
C VAL A 69 2.52 -2.55 -7.39
N GLY A 70 1.45 -2.64 -8.18
CA GLY A 70 1.08 -1.60 -9.16
C GLY A 70 1.56 -1.89 -10.57
N VAL A 71 1.70 -3.17 -10.92
CA VAL A 71 2.19 -3.62 -12.22
C VAL A 71 1.21 -4.58 -12.87
N LYS A 72 1.29 -4.68 -14.19
CA LYS A 72 0.64 -5.73 -14.97
C LYS A 72 1.66 -6.43 -15.86
N PHE A 73 1.47 -7.71 -16.09
CA PHE A 73 2.29 -8.49 -17.00
C PHE A 73 1.55 -8.70 -18.31
N ASP A 74 2.16 -8.29 -19.43
CA ASP A 74 1.64 -8.56 -20.76
C ASP A 74 2.15 -9.92 -21.24
N ASP A 75 1.23 -10.87 -21.39
CA ASP A 75 1.55 -12.23 -21.82
C ASP A 75 2.00 -12.33 -23.28
N ALA A 76 1.63 -11.40 -24.15
CA ALA A 76 2.06 -11.40 -25.55
C ALA A 76 3.51 -10.89 -25.67
N THR A 77 3.83 -9.80 -24.97
CA THR A 77 5.15 -9.16 -25.07
C THR A 77 6.14 -9.64 -24.00
N LYS A 78 5.67 -10.35 -22.97
CA LYS A 78 6.44 -10.77 -21.79
C LYS A 78 7.08 -9.61 -21.03
N ILE A 79 6.40 -8.46 -21.03
CA ILE A 79 6.89 -7.21 -20.41
C ILE A 79 5.96 -6.78 -19.27
N PHE A 80 6.55 -6.28 -18.18
CA PHE A 80 5.80 -5.59 -17.14
C PHE A 80 5.58 -4.12 -17.48
N SER A 81 4.41 -3.60 -17.13
CA SER A 81 4.09 -2.17 -17.23
C SER A 81 3.39 -1.67 -15.97
N PHE A 82 3.57 -0.40 -15.64
CA PHE A 82 2.86 0.22 -14.52
C PHE A 82 1.36 0.33 -14.81
N THR A 83 0.56 0.14 -13.76
CA THR A 83 -0.89 0.39 -13.81
C THR A 83 -1.25 1.83 -13.45
N GLY A 84 -0.30 2.59 -12.89
CA GLY A 84 -0.51 3.94 -12.37
C GLY A 84 -0.98 4.00 -10.90
N ASN A 85 -1.22 2.83 -10.28
CA ASN A 85 -1.62 2.66 -8.89
C ASN A 85 -0.66 1.70 -8.15
N GLY A 86 -1.01 1.26 -6.94
CA GLY A 86 -0.23 0.33 -6.14
C GLY A 86 1.04 0.94 -5.53
N TRP A 87 1.89 0.08 -4.95
CA TRP A 87 3.10 0.48 -4.23
C TRP A 87 4.02 1.35 -5.07
N PHE A 88 4.26 1.00 -6.34
CA PHE A 88 5.08 1.80 -7.25
C PHE A 88 4.55 3.22 -7.50
N ALA A 89 3.26 3.49 -7.26
CA ALA A 89 2.68 4.84 -7.36
C ALA A 89 2.65 5.60 -6.02
N SER A 90 3.12 4.97 -4.95
CA SER A 90 3.10 5.49 -3.58
C SER A 90 4.38 6.25 -3.22
N LYS A 91 4.31 7.12 -2.21
CA LYS A 91 5.51 7.77 -1.64
C LYS A 91 6.41 6.80 -0.88
N HIS A 92 5.89 5.65 -0.45
CA HIS A 92 6.68 4.59 0.18
C HIS A 92 7.75 4.04 -0.76
N ALA A 93 7.39 3.80 -2.04
CA ALA A 93 8.35 3.37 -3.05
C ALA A 93 9.45 4.41 -3.31
N PHE A 94 9.11 5.71 -3.28
CA PHE A 94 10.04 6.82 -3.58
C PHE A 94 10.59 7.53 -2.35
N SER A 95 10.65 6.85 -1.21
CA SER A 95 11.09 7.45 0.06
C SER A 95 12.60 7.70 0.14
N ASN A 96 13.36 7.44 -0.94
CA ASN A 96 14.78 7.77 -1.07
C ASN A 96 14.97 9.23 -1.50
N TYR A 97 15.53 10.07 -0.63
CA TYR A 97 15.79 11.48 -0.92
C TYR A 97 17.27 11.87 -1.00
N GLY A 98 18.21 10.92 -1.05
CA GLY A 98 19.66 11.21 -1.12
C GLY A 98 20.21 11.83 0.19
N SER A 99 19.70 13.00 0.56
CA SER A 99 19.93 13.68 1.84
C SER A 99 19.49 12.87 3.07
N THR A 100 18.62 11.88 2.88
CA THR A 100 18.09 10.99 3.93
C THR A 100 18.67 9.58 3.88
N GLN A 101 19.70 9.32 3.06
CA GLN A 101 20.33 7.99 2.96
C GLN A 101 21.30 7.72 4.12
N ASN A 102 20.76 7.61 5.33
CA ASN A 102 21.50 7.20 6.50
C ASN A 102 20.67 6.24 7.38
N THR A 103 21.34 5.49 8.24
CA THR A 103 20.70 4.39 9.00
C THR A 103 19.69 4.86 10.05
N TYR A 104 19.71 6.15 10.46
CA TYR A 104 18.64 6.74 11.27
C TYR A 104 17.39 7.02 10.43
N CYS A 105 17.53 7.80 9.36
CA CYS A 105 16.40 8.12 8.48
C CYS A 105 15.81 6.87 7.82
N ALA A 106 16.62 5.85 7.60
CA ALA A 106 16.17 4.56 7.07
C ALA A 106 15.11 3.87 7.94
N LYS A 107 15.00 4.17 9.26
CA LYS A 107 13.95 3.60 10.12
C LYS A 107 12.53 3.78 9.55
N CYS A 108 12.28 4.91 8.88
CA CYS A 108 10.97 5.21 8.28
C CYS A 108 10.99 5.31 6.75
N HIS A 109 12.16 5.27 6.13
CA HIS A 109 12.30 5.45 4.67
C HIS A 109 12.93 4.26 3.96
N SER A 110 13.57 3.35 4.69
CA SER A 110 14.26 2.17 4.15
C SER A 110 14.47 1.12 5.27
N PRO A 111 13.39 0.56 5.83
CA PRO A 111 13.45 -0.21 7.07
C PRO A 111 14.47 -1.35 7.07
N LEU A 112 14.68 -1.99 5.92
CA LEU A 112 15.65 -3.09 5.77
C LEU A 112 17.12 -2.64 5.86
N GLN A 113 17.40 -1.35 5.67
CA GLN A 113 18.73 -0.75 5.81
C GLN A 113 18.87 0.09 7.10
N ALA A 114 17.86 0.10 7.97
CA ALA A 114 17.91 0.81 9.24
C ALA A 114 18.78 0.10 10.28
N LYS A 115 19.31 0.87 11.24
CA LYS A 115 20.01 0.32 12.42
C LYS A 115 19.29 0.71 13.69
N ILE A 116 19.20 -0.24 14.63
CA ILE A 116 18.56 -0.03 15.93
C ILE A 116 19.26 1.10 16.69
N ALA A 117 20.61 1.05 16.71
CA ALA A 117 21.45 1.99 17.46
C ALA A 117 21.42 3.43 16.92
N SER A 118 20.99 3.66 15.68
CA SER A 118 20.96 5.01 15.09
C SER A 118 19.87 5.86 15.74
N GLU A 119 20.19 7.09 16.11
CA GLU A 119 19.31 7.94 16.91
C GLU A 119 19.43 9.43 16.53
N PHE A 120 18.44 10.22 16.97
CA PHE A 120 18.47 11.67 16.88
C PHE A 120 18.31 12.25 18.28
N VAL A 121 19.40 12.81 18.80
CA VAL A 121 19.50 13.29 20.18
C VAL A 121 19.94 14.75 20.14
N ASN A 122 19.19 15.61 20.84
CA ASN A 122 19.48 17.04 20.95
C ASN A 122 19.68 17.77 19.61
N GLY A 123 18.96 17.38 18.56
CA GLY A 123 19.06 18.00 17.25
C GLY A 123 20.14 17.42 16.32
N PHE A 124 20.89 16.41 16.78
CA PHE A 124 21.99 15.80 16.02
C PHE A 124 21.76 14.30 15.80
N LEU A 125 22.25 13.80 14.67
CA LEU A 125 22.27 12.37 14.38
C LEU A 125 23.46 11.73 15.12
N SER A 126 23.19 10.63 15.82
CA SER A 126 24.19 9.81 16.51
C SER A 126 24.09 8.37 16.04
N ASN A 127 25.23 7.66 16.06
CA ASN A 127 25.35 6.26 15.65
C ASN A 127 24.75 5.97 14.26
N THR A 128 24.81 6.95 13.36
CA THR A 128 24.26 6.85 12.00
C THR A 128 25.39 6.65 10.99
N ALA A 129 25.17 5.77 10.02
CA ALA A 129 26.06 5.57 8.88
C ALA A 129 25.34 5.94 7.59
N LEU A 130 26.09 6.42 6.60
CA LEU A 130 25.55 6.60 5.25
C LEU A 130 25.22 5.23 4.65
N ILE A 131 24.07 5.17 3.97
CA ILE A 131 23.71 4.04 3.13
C ILE A 131 24.26 4.33 1.74
N PRO A 132 25.06 3.44 1.13
CA PRO A 132 25.60 3.69 -0.20
C PRO A 132 24.48 3.85 -1.25
N ASP A 133 24.74 4.70 -2.25
CA ASP A 133 23.85 4.86 -3.40
C ASP A 133 23.54 3.49 -4.04
N GLY A 134 22.29 3.31 -4.45
CA GLY A 134 21.83 2.05 -5.02
C GLY A 134 21.74 0.89 -4.02
N LYS A 135 21.90 1.11 -2.71
CA LYS A 135 21.57 0.12 -1.66
C LYS A 135 20.27 0.43 -0.92
N PHE A 136 19.77 1.65 -1.05
CA PHE A 136 18.51 2.08 -0.45
C PHE A 136 17.32 1.44 -1.19
N GLU A 137 16.59 0.58 -0.49
CA GLU A 137 15.28 0.05 -0.86
C GLU A 137 14.28 0.85 -0.02
N GLY A 138 13.25 1.49 -0.60
CA GLY A 138 12.33 2.35 0.14
C GLY A 138 11.55 1.63 1.26
N VAL A 139 10.35 2.10 1.61
CA VAL A 139 9.46 1.30 2.47
C VAL A 139 8.85 0.21 1.60
N THR A 140 9.47 -0.97 1.60
CA THR A 140 9.15 -2.09 0.71
C THR A 140 8.17 -3.09 1.35
N CYS A 141 7.78 -4.17 0.66
CA CYS A 141 6.73 -5.08 1.14
C CYS A 141 7.12 -5.73 2.47
N ALA A 142 8.37 -6.17 2.59
CA ALA A 142 8.94 -6.77 3.79
C ALA A 142 8.88 -5.87 5.03
N SER A 143 8.61 -4.57 4.88
CA SER A 143 8.41 -3.67 6.03
C SER A 143 7.13 -4.02 6.81
N CYS A 144 6.11 -4.51 6.11
CA CYS A 144 4.76 -4.77 6.66
C CYS A 144 4.29 -6.22 6.50
N HIS A 145 4.99 -7.01 5.66
CA HIS A 145 4.62 -8.38 5.35
C HIS A 145 5.79 -9.33 5.58
N PRO A 146 5.66 -10.33 6.48
CA PRO A 146 6.55 -11.48 6.45
C PRO A 146 6.46 -12.19 5.10
N ASN A 147 7.58 -12.79 4.66
CA ASN A 147 7.55 -13.67 3.49
C ASN A 147 6.60 -14.86 3.72
N HIS A 148 6.25 -15.60 2.66
CA HIS A 148 5.25 -16.67 2.75
C HIS A 148 5.58 -17.75 3.80
N THR A 149 6.85 -18.15 3.93
CA THR A 149 7.30 -19.16 4.89
C THR A 149 7.15 -18.67 6.32
N SER A 150 7.65 -17.48 6.62
CA SER A 150 7.52 -16.81 7.91
C SER A 150 6.05 -16.58 8.23
N ALA A 151 5.26 -16.11 7.26
CA ALA A 151 3.84 -15.85 7.44
C ALA A 151 3.06 -17.14 7.79
N ALA A 152 3.43 -18.26 7.18
CA ALA A 152 2.85 -19.57 7.50
C ALA A 152 3.17 -20.01 8.93
N ILE A 153 4.41 -19.81 9.38
CA ILE A 153 4.83 -20.12 10.77
C ILE A 153 4.12 -19.22 11.78
N LEU A 154 4.02 -17.92 11.48
CA LEU A 154 3.38 -16.92 12.34
C LEU A 154 1.85 -17.02 12.32
N GLY A 155 1.27 -17.76 11.37
CA GLY A 155 -0.18 -17.81 11.13
C GLY A 155 -0.77 -16.46 10.70
N ARG A 156 0.07 -15.51 10.27
CA ARG A 156 -0.30 -14.12 9.98
C ARG A 156 0.53 -13.56 8.82
N ARG A 157 -0.10 -12.72 8.00
CA ARG A 157 0.53 -12.07 6.83
C ARG A 157 0.87 -10.60 7.05
N LEU A 158 0.56 -10.06 8.23
CA LEU A 158 0.90 -8.69 8.63
C LEU A 158 1.86 -8.76 9.81
N GLY A 159 2.92 -7.96 9.73
CA GLY A 159 3.91 -7.85 10.78
C GLY A 159 4.78 -6.62 10.59
N ILE A 160 5.16 -5.99 11.71
CA ILE A 160 6.15 -4.90 11.68
C ILE A 160 7.52 -5.54 11.65
N TYR A 161 8.29 -5.23 10.61
CA TYR A 161 9.68 -5.66 10.52
C TYR A 161 10.53 -5.06 11.66
N GLN A 162 11.26 -5.92 12.34
CA GLN A 162 12.22 -5.56 13.36
C GLN A 162 13.58 -5.31 12.69
N PHE A 163 14.13 -4.12 12.89
CA PHE A 163 15.36 -3.69 12.21
C PHE A 163 16.53 -4.66 12.47
N GLU A 164 17.44 -4.76 11.49
CA GLU A 164 18.65 -5.61 11.53
C GLU A 164 18.40 -7.13 11.63
N GLN A 165 17.15 -7.58 11.51
CA GLN A 165 16.82 -9.01 11.47
C GLN A 165 16.88 -9.59 10.06
N ASP A 166 16.98 -10.92 9.94
CA ASP A 166 16.82 -11.58 8.65
C ASP A 166 15.33 -11.63 8.28
N LYS A 167 14.91 -10.78 7.34
CA LYS A 167 13.51 -10.72 6.82
C LYS A 167 12.96 -12.06 6.33
N THR A 168 13.82 -13.08 6.13
CA THR A 168 13.37 -14.41 5.74
C THR A 168 12.92 -15.29 6.91
N LYS A 169 13.06 -14.79 8.15
CA LYS A 169 12.78 -15.51 9.38
C LYS A 169 11.54 -14.96 10.10
N PRO A 170 10.78 -15.80 10.82
CA PRO A 170 9.58 -15.36 11.55
C PRO A 170 9.91 -14.39 12.68
N GLU A 171 11.05 -14.54 13.36
CA GLU A 171 11.50 -13.65 14.44
C GLU A 171 11.78 -12.22 13.99
N ALA A 172 11.95 -11.98 12.70
CA ALA A 172 12.12 -10.64 12.14
C ALA A 172 10.84 -9.80 12.18
N TYR A 173 9.71 -10.36 12.60
CA TYR A 173 8.41 -9.70 12.53
C TYR A 173 7.73 -9.69 13.89
N LYS A 174 7.33 -8.50 14.34
CA LYS A 174 6.31 -8.36 15.37
C LYS A 174 4.94 -8.61 14.72
N VAL A 175 4.28 -9.69 15.11
CA VAL A 175 2.94 -10.05 14.62
C VAL A 175 1.95 -8.94 14.96
N ILE A 176 1.10 -8.59 14.00
CA ILE A 176 0.00 -7.65 14.17
C ILE A 176 -1.31 -8.41 14.15
N HIS A 177 -2.10 -8.25 15.22
CA HIS A 177 -3.41 -8.87 15.34
C HIS A 177 -4.51 -8.00 14.73
N HIS A 178 -5.68 -8.61 14.56
CA HIS A 178 -6.84 -7.88 14.09
C HIS A 178 -7.26 -6.81 15.11
N GLY A 179 -7.52 -5.59 14.63
CA GLY A 179 -7.75 -4.40 15.45
C GLY A 179 -6.48 -3.63 15.81
N GLU A 180 -5.28 -4.19 15.57
CA GLU A 180 -3.99 -3.54 15.86
C GLU A 180 -3.30 -3.00 14.61
N GLU A 181 -3.95 -3.09 13.45
CA GLU A 181 -3.30 -2.85 12.17
C GLU A 181 -2.77 -1.43 11.98
N ASP A 182 -3.30 -0.47 12.74
CA ASP A 182 -2.78 0.88 12.79
C ASP A 182 -1.31 0.97 13.19
N SER A 183 -0.85 0.03 14.01
CA SER A 183 0.55 -0.04 14.41
C SER A 183 1.50 -0.20 13.21
N LEU A 184 1.05 -0.77 12.09
CA LEU A 184 1.82 -0.84 10.85
C LEU A 184 2.13 0.56 10.32
N CYS A 185 1.15 1.46 10.35
CA CYS A 185 1.30 2.84 9.91
C CYS A 185 2.07 3.67 10.95
N LEU A 186 1.70 3.51 12.22
CA LEU A 186 2.24 4.28 13.34
C LEU A 186 3.69 3.91 13.69
N ASN A 187 4.21 2.79 13.16
CA ASN A 187 5.63 2.46 13.24
C ASN A 187 6.53 3.55 12.61
N CYS A 188 6.03 4.24 11.59
CA CYS A 188 6.75 5.31 10.90
C CYS A 188 6.04 6.68 11.05
N HIS A 189 4.71 6.69 11.04
CA HIS A 189 3.88 7.88 11.23
C HIS A 189 3.53 8.02 12.71
N VAL A 190 4.45 8.61 13.49
CA VAL A 190 4.41 8.63 14.97
C VAL A 190 3.12 9.13 15.63
N THR A 191 2.22 9.77 14.88
CA THR A 191 0.87 10.14 15.31
C THR A 191 -0.10 9.95 14.15
N ARG A 192 -1.38 9.71 14.43
CA ARG A 192 -2.42 9.87 13.42
C ARG A 192 -2.56 11.35 13.09
N HIS A 193 -3.10 11.66 11.92
CA HIS A 193 -3.34 13.04 11.54
C HIS A 193 -4.63 13.58 12.17
N ASN A 194 -4.57 14.81 12.69
CA ASN A 194 -5.70 15.56 13.26
C ASN A 194 -6.42 14.85 14.41
N GLU A 195 -5.69 14.18 15.32
CA GLU A 195 -6.28 13.51 16.50
C GLU A 195 -7.03 14.46 17.43
N ASP A 196 -6.65 15.73 17.41
CA ASP A 196 -7.24 16.86 18.12
C ASP A 196 -8.50 17.42 17.44
N ASN A 197 -8.80 17.02 16.21
CA ASN A 197 -10.04 17.42 15.53
C ASN A 197 -11.23 16.54 15.99
N PRO A 198 -12.36 17.12 16.45
CA PRO A 198 -13.51 16.35 16.93
C PRO A 198 -14.11 15.37 15.91
N GLY A 199 -14.06 15.70 14.61
CA GLY A 199 -14.54 14.84 13.54
C GLY A 199 -13.65 13.61 13.36
N PHE A 200 -12.33 13.79 13.28
CA PHE A 200 -11.36 12.69 13.20
C PHE A 200 -11.34 11.86 14.47
N LYS A 201 -11.37 12.51 15.64
CA LYS A 201 -11.47 11.82 16.92
C LYS A 201 -12.67 10.88 16.96
N ARG A 202 -13.83 11.29 16.45
CA ARG A 202 -15.02 10.42 16.41
C ARG A 202 -14.83 9.21 15.48
N MET A 203 -14.13 9.36 14.36
CA MET A 203 -13.76 8.21 13.51
C MET A 203 -12.85 7.24 14.27
N TYR A 204 -11.82 7.77 14.94
CA TYR A 204 -10.90 6.97 15.74
C TYR A 204 -11.59 6.27 16.92
N ASP A 205 -12.48 6.96 17.63
CA ASP A 205 -13.27 6.40 18.73
C ASP A 205 -14.26 5.34 18.23
N ALA A 206 -14.69 5.41 16.97
CA ALA A 206 -15.50 4.39 16.29
C ALA A 206 -14.68 3.21 15.74
N GLY A 207 -13.36 3.20 15.97
CA GLY A 207 -12.47 2.12 15.53
C GLY A 207 -11.97 2.23 14.09
N VAL A 208 -12.15 3.37 13.41
CA VAL A 208 -11.61 3.58 12.07
C VAL A 208 -10.09 3.64 12.13
N LEU A 209 -9.44 2.81 11.30
CA LEU A 209 -8.00 2.66 11.18
C LEU A 209 -7.47 3.44 9.95
N CYS A 210 -6.17 3.76 9.96
CA CYS A 210 -5.45 4.33 8.83
C CYS A 210 -5.71 3.54 7.55
N MET A 211 -5.69 2.20 7.64
CA MET A 211 -5.86 1.33 6.48
C MET A 211 -7.28 1.32 5.93
N ASP A 212 -8.30 1.68 6.70
CA ASP A 212 -9.68 1.71 6.18
C ASP A 212 -9.87 2.80 5.13
N CYS A 213 -9.13 3.91 5.30
CA CYS A 213 -9.13 5.02 4.36
C CYS A 213 -7.99 4.90 3.34
N HIS A 214 -6.75 4.69 3.78
CA HIS A 214 -5.55 4.75 2.92
C HIS A 214 -5.28 3.47 2.14
N LEU A 215 -5.71 2.32 2.67
CA LEU A 215 -5.58 1.00 2.04
C LEU A 215 -6.97 0.34 1.95
N ALA A 216 -7.96 1.11 1.50
CA ALA A 216 -9.34 0.67 1.50
C ALA A 216 -9.51 -0.66 0.73
N PRO A 217 -10.34 -1.59 1.22
CA PRO A 217 -10.60 -2.83 0.51
C PRO A 217 -11.44 -2.55 -0.75
N TYR A 218 -11.08 -3.20 -1.86
CA TYR A 218 -11.75 -3.05 -3.16
C TYR A 218 -12.17 -4.36 -3.82
N GLY A 219 -11.81 -5.48 -3.22
CA GLY A 219 -12.20 -6.80 -3.69
C GLY A 219 -11.76 -7.88 -2.73
N LYS A 220 -11.88 -9.13 -3.17
CA LYS A 220 -11.27 -10.30 -2.52
C LYS A 220 -10.26 -10.94 -3.46
N VAL A 221 -9.25 -11.58 -2.89
CA VAL A 221 -8.35 -12.45 -3.64
C VAL A 221 -9.18 -13.60 -4.20
N LEU A 222 -8.93 -13.99 -5.45
CA LEU A 222 -9.69 -15.04 -6.12
C LEU A 222 -9.68 -16.33 -5.28
N ASN A 223 -10.85 -16.93 -5.07
CA ASN A 223 -11.05 -18.14 -4.27
C ASN A 223 -10.57 -18.03 -2.81
N SER A 224 -10.67 -16.83 -2.21
CA SER A 224 -10.22 -16.57 -0.85
C SER A 224 -11.12 -15.53 -0.15
N GLU A 225 -11.16 -15.59 1.18
CA GLU A 225 -11.78 -14.56 2.02
C GLU A 225 -10.86 -13.37 2.30
N VAL A 226 -9.61 -13.43 1.83
CA VAL A 226 -8.64 -12.34 2.01
C VAL A 226 -9.03 -11.16 1.14
N GLU A 227 -9.19 -9.99 1.75
CA GLU A 227 -9.49 -8.74 1.06
C GLU A 227 -8.29 -8.27 0.23
N LYS A 228 -8.57 -7.75 -0.97
CA LYS A 228 -7.63 -6.93 -1.73
C LYS A 228 -7.74 -5.50 -1.25
N ARG A 229 -6.60 -4.88 -0.94
CA ARG A 229 -6.49 -3.50 -0.45
C ARG A 229 -5.61 -2.66 -1.34
N PHE A 230 -5.93 -1.37 -1.49
CA PHE A 230 -5.07 -0.45 -2.23
C PHE A 230 -3.71 -0.30 -1.54
N HIS A 231 -2.65 -0.20 -2.34
CA HIS A 231 -1.27 -0.05 -1.86
C HIS A 231 -0.61 1.22 -2.44
N ASP A 232 -1.40 2.15 -3.00
CA ASP A 232 -0.92 3.49 -3.36
C ASP A 232 -0.99 4.48 -2.18
N PHE A 233 -1.65 4.08 -1.07
CA PHE A 233 -1.81 4.81 0.19
C PHE A 233 -2.56 6.14 0.05
N LYS A 234 -3.25 6.33 -1.07
CA LYS A 234 -3.95 7.57 -1.40
C LYS A 234 -5.41 7.45 -1.02
N VAL A 235 -5.83 8.33 -0.11
CA VAL A 235 -7.26 8.53 0.14
C VAL A 235 -7.87 9.20 -1.08
N ALA A 236 -9.09 8.77 -1.43
CA ALA A 236 -9.96 9.39 -2.41
C ALA A 236 -9.61 9.23 -3.90
N SER A 237 -8.40 8.84 -4.28
CA SER A 237 -8.12 8.41 -5.67
C SER A 237 -8.89 7.13 -6.04
N ASN A 238 -9.37 6.43 -5.03
CA ASN A 238 -10.04 5.15 -5.03
C ASN A 238 -11.47 5.25 -4.48
N LEU A 239 -12.17 6.38 -4.66
CA LEU A 239 -13.61 6.41 -4.34
C LEU A 239 -14.39 5.38 -5.18
N PRO A 240 -15.42 4.73 -4.61
CA PRO A 240 -16.04 4.98 -3.29
C PRO A 240 -15.32 4.40 -2.07
N PHE A 241 -14.26 3.60 -2.27
CA PHE A 241 -13.73 2.68 -1.26
C PHE A 241 -13.25 3.37 0.03
N SER A 242 -12.41 4.41 -0.06
CA SER A 242 -11.85 5.10 1.12
C SER A 242 -12.86 5.69 2.08
N CYS A 243 -14.03 6.10 1.58
CA CYS A 243 -15.06 6.69 2.43
C CYS A 243 -16.16 5.69 2.76
N GLY A 244 -16.14 4.48 2.21
CA GLY A 244 -17.26 3.56 2.40
C GLY A 244 -18.57 4.06 1.79
N ALA A 245 -18.50 4.93 0.77
CA ALA A 245 -19.66 5.47 0.09
C ALA A 245 -20.42 4.36 -0.68
N ALA A 246 -21.61 4.66 -1.19
CA ALA A 246 -22.39 3.73 -2.00
C ALA A 246 -21.54 3.08 -3.12
N GLY A 247 -21.51 1.76 -3.14
CA GLY A 247 -20.67 0.94 -4.03
C GLY A 247 -19.32 0.51 -3.45
N SER A 248 -18.97 0.94 -2.22
CA SER A 248 -17.82 0.42 -1.47
C SER A 248 -18.11 -0.91 -0.80
N MET A 249 -17.06 -1.67 -0.50
CA MET A 249 -17.11 -2.88 0.34
C MET A 249 -17.18 -2.59 1.85
N THR A 250 -16.66 -1.45 2.31
CA THR A 250 -16.56 -1.13 3.76
C THR A 250 -17.88 -0.67 4.38
N GLY A 251 -18.81 -0.15 3.58
CA GLY A 251 -20.16 0.20 4.01
C GLY A 251 -20.26 1.32 5.06
N CYS A 252 -19.23 2.13 5.28
CA CYS A 252 -19.23 3.17 6.33
C CYS A 252 -20.25 4.30 6.10
N HIS A 253 -20.51 4.63 4.84
CA HIS A 253 -21.27 5.81 4.41
C HIS A 253 -22.17 5.47 3.21
N THR A 254 -22.87 4.34 3.28
CA THR A 254 -23.70 3.81 2.18
C THR A 254 -24.82 4.76 1.72
N GLU A 255 -25.20 5.71 2.56
CA GLU A 255 -26.19 6.74 2.30
C GLU A 255 -25.71 7.83 1.32
N PHE A 256 -24.40 7.93 1.09
CA PHE A 256 -23.79 8.93 0.23
C PHE A 256 -23.29 8.34 -1.09
N SER A 257 -23.54 9.03 -2.20
CA SER A 257 -23.04 8.64 -3.52
C SER A 257 -21.53 8.89 -3.67
N SER A 258 -20.91 8.17 -4.61
CA SER A 258 -19.53 8.46 -5.04
C SER A 258 -19.36 9.90 -5.51
N GLU A 259 -20.36 10.46 -6.19
CA GLU A 259 -20.33 11.84 -6.69
C GLU A 259 -20.39 12.86 -5.56
N ALA A 260 -21.30 12.68 -4.59
CA ALA A 260 -21.38 13.57 -3.43
C ALA A 260 -20.08 13.51 -2.61
N THR A 261 -19.51 12.32 -2.45
CA THR A 261 -18.20 12.14 -1.81
C THR A 261 -17.10 12.88 -2.56
N LYS A 262 -17.05 12.77 -3.90
CA LYS A 262 -16.11 13.54 -4.74
C LYS A 262 -16.26 15.05 -4.54
N ALA A 263 -17.48 15.55 -4.44
CA ALA A 263 -17.77 16.96 -4.21
C ALA A 263 -17.40 17.42 -2.78
N PHE A 264 -17.47 16.53 -1.79
CA PHE A 264 -17.13 16.82 -0.39
C PHE A 264 -15.61 16.91 -0.17
N LEU A 265 -14.83 16.11 -0.88
CA LEU A 265 -13.38 16.00 -0.66
C LEU A 265 -12.57 17.30 -0.71
N PRO A 266 -12.82 18.27 -1.62
CA PRO A 266 -12.09 19.53 -1.61
C PRO A 266 -12.21 20.27 -0.26
N TYR A 267 -13.40 20.28 0.35
CA TYR A 267 -13.64 20.90 1.66
C TYR A 267 -12.86 20.16 2.75
N PHE A 268 -12.92 18.83 2.75
CA PHE A 268 -12.18 18.00 3.69
C PHE A 268 -10.67 18.17 3.56
N LYS A 269 -10.14 18.16 2.33
CA LYS A 269 -8.69 18.34 2.04
C LYS A 269 -8.19 19.73 2.41
N GLN A 270 -8.98 20.77 2.14
CA GLN A 270 -8.61 22.14 2.49
C GLN A 270 -8.46 22.28 4.00
N GLN A 271 -9.43 21.82 4.77
CA GLN A 271 -9.33 21.88 6.24
C GLN A 271 -8.20 21.03 6.79
N HIS A 272 -7.97 19.85 6.23
CA HIS A 272 -6.82 19.03 6.59
C HIS A 272 -5.49 19.79 6.41
N LYS A 273 -5.35 20.57 5.32
CA LYS A 273 -4.18 21.42 5.08
C LYS A 273 -4.06 22.59 6.07
N GLU A 274 -5.18 23.12 6.55
CA GLU A 274 -5.21 24.22 7.52
C GLU A 274 -4.90 23.76 8.96
N TRP A 275 -5.18 22.50 9.28
CA TRP A 275 -4.95 21.91 10.61
C TRP A 275 -3.61 21.22 10.78
N TRP A 276 -2.96 20.81 9.69
CA TRP A 276 -1.57 20.42 9.77
C TRP A 276 -0.74 21.70 9.90
N PRO A 277 -0.19 22.03 11.10
CA PRO A 277 0.83 23.05 11.10
C PRO A 277 1.91 22.50 10.17
N ARG A 278 2.24 23.22 9.10
CA ARG A 278 3.48 22.92 8.39
C ARG A 278 4.53 22.97 9.49
N THR A 279 5.04 21.82 9.90
CA THR A 279 6.38 21.75 10.47
C THR A 279 7.27 22.16 9.32
N THR A 280 7.37 23.47 9.11
CA THR A 280 8.50 24.07 8.46
C THR A 280 9.67 23.61 9.32
N MET A 281 10.32 22.52 8.91
CA MET A 281 11.77 22.60 8.86
C MET A 281 12.04 23.74 7.89
N SER A 282 12.07 24.95 8.44
CA SER A 282 12.41 26.16 7.73
C SER A 282 13.80 25.89 7.21
N ARG A 283 13.91 25.56 5.93
CA ARG A 283 15.17 25.72 5.23
C ARG A 283 15.42 27.22 5.33
N ALA A 284 16.30 27.62 6.22
CA ALA A 284 16.78 28.99 6.29
C ALA A 284 17.54 29.24 4.98
N THR A 285 16.81 29.60 3.92
CA THR A 285 17.37 30.24 2.75
C THR A 285 17.41 31.73 3.06
N PRO A 286 18.59 32.35 3.20
CA PRO A 286 18.68 33.80 3.29
C PRO A 286 18.10 34.39 2.00
N GLY A 287 17.03 35.17 2.11
CA GLY A 287 16.53 36.03 1.03
C GLY A 287 15.51 35.45 0.02
N GLY A 288 14.96 34.25 0.25
CA GLY A 288 13.99 33.65 -0.69
C GLY A 288 12.54 34.01 -0.37
N VAL A 289 11.92 34.90 -1.15
CA VAL A 289 10.48 35.19 -1.09
C VAL A 289 9.70 33.89 -1.37
N SER A 290 8.94 33.41 -0.38
CA SER A 290 8.02 32.29 -0.52
C SER A 290 6.88 32.68 -1.45
N ARG A 291 6.97 32.34 -2.74
CA ARG A 291 5.81 32.35 -3.64
C ARG A 291 5.02 31.06 -3.43
N THR A 292 4.03 31.13 -2.56
CA THR A 292 2.94 30.15 -2.55
C THR A 292 2.17 30.35 -3.84
N LEU A 293 2.23 29.38 -4.75
CA LEU A 293 1.37 29.33 -5.92
C LEU A 293 -0.04 28.96 -5.45
N ASP A 294 -0.85 29.96 -5.11
CA ASP A 294 -2.28 29.80 -4.90
C ASP A 294 -2.96 29.66 -6.27
N LEU A 295 -3.09 28.41 -6.72
CA LEU A 295 -4.03 28.05 -7.77
C LEU A 295 -5.29 27.55 -7.08
N TYR A 296 -6.30 28.40 -6.94
CA TYR A 296 -7.75 28.13 -7.14
C TYR A 296 -8.54 29.38 -6.71
N PRO A 297 -9.23 30.08 -7.62
CA PRO A 297 -10.11 31.19 -7.27
C PRO A 297 -11.50 30.63 -6.93
N TYR A 298 -11.77 30.39 -5.65
CA TYR A 298 -13.14 30.33 -5.13
C TYR A 298 -13.23 31.35 -3.98
N ARG A 299 -13.31 32.63 -4.37
CA ARG A 299 -13.67 33.73 -3.47
C ARG A 299 -15.19 33.82 -3.41
N ASP A 300 -15.70 34.09 -2.22
CA ASP A 300 -17.09 34.45 -1.91
C ASP A 300 -18.08 33.32 -1.59
N ASN A 301 -17.70 32.41 -0.70
CA ASN A 301 -18.67 31.88 0.26
C ASN A 301 -18.02 31.81 1.63
N GLN A 302 -18.74 32.26 2.67
CA GLN A 302 -18.34 32.06 4.06
C GLN A 302 -18.03 30.57 4.25
N PHE A 303 -16.75 30.21 4.35
CA PHE A 303 -16.33 28.83 4.51
C PHE A 303 -16.99 28.31 5.79
N MET A 304 -17.89 27.34 5.64
CA MET A 304 -18.39 26.56 6.77
C MET A 304 -17.15 25.92 7.41
N ARG A 305 -16.71 26.45 8.56
CA ARG A 305 -15.69 25.76 9.36
C ARG A 305 -16.34 24.48 9.83
N LEU A 306 -15.86 23.33 9.35
CA LEU A 306 -16.37 22.02 9.77
C LEU A 306 -15.63 21.70 11.06
N GLN A 307 -16.19 22.14 12.19
CA GLN A 307 -15.56 22.01 13.50
C GLN A 307 -16.12 20.80 14.27
N THR A 308 -17.33 20.39 13.92
CA THR A 308 -18.06 19.30 14.56
C THR A 308 -18.38 18.21 13.54
N THR A 309 -18.66 17.00 14.02
CA THR A 309 -19.19 15.93 13.14
C THR A 309 -20.47 16.35 12.43
N GLU A 310 -21.31 17.17 13.09
CA GLU A 310 -22.58 17.65 12.53
C GLU A 310 -22.35 18.56 11.33
N ASP A 311 -21.33 19.43 11.37
CA ASP A 311 -20.98 20.29 10.24
C ASP A 311 -20.57 19.45 9.01
N TYR A 312 -19.75 18.42 9.23
CA TYR A 312 -19.34 17.49 8.19
C TYR A 312 -20.51 16.75 7.57
N TYR A 313 -21.36 16.17 8.41
CA TYR A 313 -22.53 15.42 7.97
C TYR A 313 -23.51 16.32 7.20
N ARG A 314 -23.76 17.53 7.70
CA ARG A 314 -24.64 18.52 7.05
C ARG A 314 -24.13 18.92 5.68
N LEU A 315 -22.84 19.25 5.55
CA LEU A 315 -22.26 19.62 4.26
C LEU A 315 -22.38 18.46 3.27
N TRP A 316 -22.04 17.23 3.68
CA TRP A 316 -22.10 16.08 2.80
C TRP A 316 -23.54 15.78 2.36
N TRP A 317 -24.50 15.89 3.27
CA TRP A 317 -25.92 15.76 2.95
C TRP A 317 -26.43 16.82 1.96
N GLN A 318 -26.01 18.08 2.12
CA GLN A 318 -26.32 19.14 1.16
C GLN A 318 -25.79 18.81 -0.24
N LEU A 319 -24.56 18.31 -0.32
CA LEU A 319 -23.93 17.91 -1.58
C LEU A 319 -24.66 16.70 -2.20
N GLU A 320 -25.08 15.73 -1.41
CA GLU A 320 -25.88 14.59 -1.88
C GLU A 320 -27.23 15.02 -2.43
N LEU A 321 -27.97 15.89 -1.73
CA LEU A 321 -29.22 16.46 -2.24
C LEU A 321 -28.99 17.22 -3.55
N GLN A 322 -27.91 18.00 -3.65
CA GLN A 322 -27.54 18.68 -4.89
C GLN A 322 -27.28 17.68 -6.03
N GLN A 323 -26.58 16.57 -5.78
CA GLN A 323 -26.35 15.54 -6.80
C GLN A 323 -27.65 14.86 -7.24
N ARG A 324 -28.57 14.57 -6.32
CA ARG A 324 -29.88 13.98 -6.65
C ARG A 324 -30.71 14.92 -7.51
N TYR A 325 -30.77 16.19 -7.14
CA TYR A 325 -31.44 17.23 -7.93
C TYR A 325 -30.87 17.32 -9.35
N LEU A 326 -29.55 17.34 -9.52
CA LEU A 326 -28.90 17.37 -10.84
C LEU A 326 -29.20 16.13 -11.69
N LYS A 327 -29.51 14.98 -11.06
CA LYS A 327 -29.88 13.74 -11.73
C LYS A 327 -31.39 13.60 -11.97
N GLY A 328 -32.20 14.60 -11.59
CA GLY A 328 -33.66 14.54 -11.67
C GLY A 328 -34.29 13.50 -10.74
N GLN A 329 -33.58 13.10 -9.69
CA GLN A 329 -34.06 12.18 -8.66
C GLN A 329 -34.64 13.03 -7.53
N GLN A 330 -35.96 12.96 -7.30
CA GLN A 330 -36.64 13.63 -6.19
C GLN A 330 -36.50 12.86 -4.89
#